data_AF-A0A6J4G962-F1
#
_entry.id   AF-A0A6J4G962-F1
#
_cell.length_a   1.000
_cell.length_b   1.000
_cell.length_c   1.000
_cell.angle_alpha   90.00
_cell.angle_beta   90.00
_cell.angle_gamma   90.00
#
_symmetry.space_group_name_H-M   'P 1'
#
loop_
_entity.id
_entity.type
_entity.pdbx_description
1 polymer ?
#
loop_
_entity_poly.entity_id
_entity_poly.type
_entity_poly.pdbx_seq_one_letter_code
_entity_poly.pdbx_strand_id
1 'polypeptide(L)'
;MNDIQRGEKSVQEAKCPECGELMASMGLDFESPKKDDLKKWEHIKSLYSVGIAFHSCGCSGPGYIPNSKEKLIEYFEDLKQKYFKNMEFWRSRTEPTNNTERDKEWNKNWAQLSNIASKHRKEIITNQEGISFWLEKVKQIEHKISLIK
;
A
#
# COMPACT_ATOMS: atom_id res chain seq x y z
N MET A 1 -6.68 6.47 -43.38
CA MET A 1 -6.79 6.92 -41.98
C MET A 1 -7.23 5.71 -41.17
N ASN A 2 -6.29 4.80 -40.91
CA ASN A 2 -6.51 3.55 -40.18
C ASN A 2 -5.37 3.40 -39.16
N ASP A 3 -5.12 4.46 -38.40
CA ASP A 3 -3.90 4.65 -37.61
C ASP A 3 -4.11 4.39 -36.12
N ILE A 4 -5.07 3.53 -35.77
CA ILE A 4 -5.23 3.04 -34.40
C ILE A 4 -5.22 1.52 -34.45
N GLN A 5 -4.03 0.94 -34.23
CA GLN A 5 -3.90 -0.47 -33.91
C GLN A 5 -4.56 -0.70 -32.53
N ARG A 6 -5.85 -1.05 -32.55
CA ARG A 6 -6.52 -1.63 -31.38
C ARG A 6 -5.93 -3.01 -31.17
N GLY A 7 -5.12 -3.18 -30.13
CA GLY A 7 -5.04 -4.50 -29.47
C GLY A 7 -3.67 -5.13 -29.23
N GLU A 8 -2.56 -4.42 -29.30
CA GLU A 8 -1.33 -4.89 -28.65
C GLU A 8 -0.89 -3.82 -27.64
N LYS A 9 -0.86 -4.19 -26.34
CA LYS A 9 -0.17 -3.37 -25.33
C LYS A 9 1.30 -3.36 -25.74
N SER A 10 1.75 -2.32 -26.43
CA SER A 10 3.17 -2.09 -26.60
C SER A 10 3.75 -1.91 -25.20
N VAL A 11 4.54 -2.90 -24.75
CA VAL A 11 5.34 -2.81 -23.51
C VAL A 11 6.57 -1.96 -23.83
N GLN A 12 6.36 -0.79 -24.44
CA GLN A 12 7.44 0.15 -24.66
C GLN A 12 7.59 0.96 -23.38
N GLU A 13 8.75 0.79 -22.74
CA GLU A 13 9.12 1.57 -21.58
C GLU A 13 9.17 3.05 -21.97
N ALA A 14 8.47 3.90 -21.20
CA ALA A 14 8.49 5.33 -21.41
C ALA A 14 9.85 5.90 -20.94
N LYS A 15 10.58 6.53 -21.85
CA LYS A 15 11.86 7.19 -21.59
C LYS A 15 11.69 8.71 -21.54
N CYS A 16 12.47 9.35 -20.67
CA CYS A 16 12.52 10.79 -20.57
C CYS A 16 13.08 11.38 -21.89
N PRO A 17 12.39 12.36 -22.52
CA PRO A 17 12.86 12.95 -23.77
C PRO A 17 14.14 13.79 -23.59
N GLU A 18 14.50 14.18 -22.37
CA GLU A 18 15.69 15.02 -22.10
C GLU A 18 16.94 14.19 -21.81
N CYS A 19 16.81 13.08 -21.06
CA CYS A 19 17.97 12.28 -20.63
C CYS A 19 17.93 10.81 -21.05
N GLY A 20 16.82 10.32 -21.61
CA GLY A 20 16.68 8.92 -22.04
C GLY A 20 16.44 7.89 -20.92
N GLU A 21 16.45 8.32 -19.65
CA GLU A 21 16.18 7.46 -18.49
C GLU A 21 14.71 7.01 -18.41
N LEU A 22 14.46 5.90 -17.72
CA LEU A 22 13.11 5.37 -17.51
C LEU A 22 12.24 6.32 -16.68
N MET A 23 11.01 6.54 -17.13
CA MET A 23 10.04 7.37 -16.42
C MET A 23 9.23 6.58 -15.39
N ALA A 24 8.96 7.21 -14.26
CA ALA A 24 8.07 6.67 -13.24
C ALA A 24 6.61 6.62 -13.74
N SER A 25 5.96 5.47 -13.59
CA SER A 25 4.53 5.32 -13.86
C SER A 25 3.71 5.89 -12.69
N MET A 26 3.30 7.16 -12.81
CA MET A 26 2.63 7.91 -11.74
C MET A 26 1.11 7.72 -11.65
N GLY A 27 0.46 7.10 -12.65
CA GLY A 27 -0.97 6.83 -12.65
C GLY A 27 -1.82 7.88 -13.37
N LEU A 28 -3.10 7.55 -13.60
CA LEU A 28 -4.02 8.34 -14.43
C LEU A 28 -4.42 9.67 -13.79
N ASP A 29 -4.43 9.75 -12.45
CA ASP A 29 -4.81 10.98 -11.74
C ASP A 29 -3.59 11.86 -11.43
N PHE A 30 -2.43 11.56 -12.02
CA PHE A 30 -1.23 12.36 -11.82
C PHE A 30 -1.28 13.66 -12.63
N GLU A 31 -1.33 14.78 -11.91
CA GLU A 31 -1.10 16.10 -12.49
C GLU A 31 0.37 16.51 -12.26
N SER A 32 1.13 16.61 -13.34
CA SER A 32 2.54 17.00 -13.26
C SER A 32 2.69 18.46 -12.82
N PRO A 33 3.58 18.78 -11.85
CA PRO A 33 3.95 20.15 -11.58
C PRO A 33 4.57 20.85 -12.79
N LYS A 34 4.68 22.18 -12.72
CA LYS A 34 5.53 22.92 -13.65
C LYS A 34 6.97 22.42 -13.57
N LYS A 35 7.69 22.42 -14.69
CA LYS A 35 9.07 21.90 -14.79
C LYS A 35 10.03 22.55 -13.79
N ASP A 36 9.84 23.82 -13.50
CA ASP A 36 10.66 24.65 -12.61
C ASP A 36 10.25 24.59 -11.12
N ASP A 37 9.14 23.91 -10.80
CA ASP A 37 8.66 23.76 -9.42
C ASP A 37 9.42 22.62 -8.70
N LEU A 38 10.70 22.86 -8.45
CA LEU A 38 11.62 21.87 -7.88
C LEU A 38 11.13 21.30 -6.54
N LYS A 39 10.47 22.12 -5.72
CA LYS A 39 9.92 21.69 -4.42
C LYS A 39 8.81 20.65 -4.59
N LYS A 40 7.90 20.85 -5.55
CA LYS A 40 6.85 19.85 -5.82
C LYS A 40 7.42 18.59 -6.43
N TRP A 41 8.42 18.71 -7.32
CA TRP A 41 9.11 17.53 -7.87
C TRP A 41 9.82 16.70 -6.80
N GLU A 42 10.47 17.36 -5.83
CA GLU A 42 11.10 16.70 -4.69
C GLU A 42 10.08 15.98 -3.80
N HIS A 43 8.93 16.60 -3.54
CA HIS A 43 7.83 15.97 -2.80
C HIS A 43 7.28 14.74 -3.55
N ILE A 44 7.04 14.85 -4.86
CA ILE A 44 6.59 13.71 -5.70
C ILE A 44 7.62 12.59 -5.70
N LYS A 45 8.91 12.91 -5.79
CA LYS A 45 9.98 11.91 -5.69
C LYS A 45 9.95 11.19 -4.34
N SER A 46 9.69 11.93 -3.26
CA SER A 46 9.56 11.35 -1.91
C SER A 46 8.36 10.39 -1.84
N LEU A 47 7.18 10.80 -2.34
CA LEU A 47 6.00 9.94 -2.43
C LEU A 47 6.27 8.66 -3.24
N TYR A 48 6.88 8.80 -4.42
CA TYR A 48 7.17 7.67 -5.30
C TYR A 48 8.16 6.68 -4.67
N SER A 49 9.18 7.19 -3.97
CA SER A 49 10.19 6.36 -3.29
C SER A 49 9.62 5.39 -2.24
N VAL A 50 8.46 5.73 -1.67
CA VAL A 50 7.73 4.90 -0.69
C VAL A 50 6.54 4.15 -1.29
N GLY A 51 6.44 4.16 -2.62
CA GLY A 51 5.42 3.45 -3.39
C GLY A 51 4.06 4.14 -3.44
N ILE A 52 3.99 5.46 -3.21
CA ILE A 52 2.76 6.24 -3.38
C ILE A 52 2.77 6.87 -4.79
N ALA A 53 1.73 6.56 -5.55
CA ALA A 53 1.45 7.11 -6.87
C ALA A 53 -0.07 7.34 -7.02
N PHE A 54 -0.47 7.98 -8.11
CA PHE A 54 -1.83 8.47 -8.38
C PHE A 54 -2.60 7.50 -9.28
N HIS A 55 -2.44 6.19 -9.03
CA HIS A 55 -3.22 5.17 -9.73
C HIS A 55 -4.61 5.10 -9.13
N SER A 56 -5.64 5.14 -9.98
CA SER A 56 -7.01 4.84 -9.57
C SER A 56 -7.78 4.12 -10.67
N CYS A 57 -8.90 3.51 -10.28
CA CYS A 57 -9.88 2.96 -11.21
C CYS A 57 -10.87 4.00 -11.75
N GLY A 58 -10.68 5.30 -11.44
CA GLY A 58 -11.56 6.40 -11.85
C GLY A 58 -12.82 6.60 -11.00
N CYS A 59 -13.21 5.65 -10.15
CA CYS A 59 -14.45 5.76 -9.35
C CYS A 59 -14.30 6.57 -8.05
N SER A 60 -13.11 6.57 -7.43
CA SER A 60 -12.89 7.17 -6.11
C SER A 60 -11.58 7.97 -6.01
N GLY A 61 -10.87 8.12 -7.13
CA GLY A 61 -9.53 8.70 -7.17
C GLY A 61 -8.49 7.85 -6.41
N PRO A 62 -7.28 8.38 -6.19
CA PRO A 62 -6.18 7.64 -5.60
C PRO A 62 -6.23 7.58 -4.06
N GLY A 63 -7.31 8.11 -3.45
CA GLY A 63 -7.43 8.24 -2.00
C GLY A 63 -6.61 9.40 -1.43
N TYR A 64 -6.33 9.34 -0.12
CA TYR A 64 -5.54 10.37 0.57
C TYR A 64 -4.06 10.28 0.16
N ILE A 65 -3.51 11.40 -0.32
CA ILE A 65 -2.09 11.55 -0.64
C ILE A 65 -1.51 12.68 0.24
N PRO A 66 -0.49 12.41 1.07
CA PRO A 66 0.15 13.42 1.89
C PRO A 66 0.75 14.54 1.04
N ASN A 67 0.53 15.79 1.44
CA ASN A 67 0.93 16.99 0.69
C ASN A 67 2.27 17.60 1.12
N SER A 68 2.90 17.04 2.15
CA SER A 68 4.24 17.43 2.62
C SER A 68 5.00 16.22 3.17
N LYS A 69 6.32 16.37 3.35
CA LYS A 69 7.18 15.36 3.97
C LYS A 69 6.73 15.04 5.41
N GLU A 70 6.36 16.05 6.17
CA GLU A 70 5.88 15.92 7.56
C GLU A 70 4.57 15.14 7.61
N LYS A 71 3.62 15.48 6.73
CA LYS A 71 2.34 14.76 6.63
C LYS A 71 2.51 13.33 6.15
N LEU A 72 3.52 13.07 5.33
CA LEU A 72 3.87 11.71 4.88
C LEU A 72 4.41 10.87 6.04
N ILE A 73 5.27 11.44 6.87
CA ILE A 73 5.77 10.77 8.08
C ILE A 73 4.62 10.51 9.06
N GLU A 74 3.77 11.51 9.32
CA GLU A 74 2.58 11.38 10.19
C GLU A 74 1.66 10.25 9.72
N TYR A 75 1.37 10.20 8.41
CA TYR A 75 0.57 9.14 7.81
C TYR A 75 1.14 7.73 8.07
N PHE A 76 2.46 7.57 7.92
CA PHE A 76 3.10 6.28 8.17
C PHE A 76 3.20 5.92 9.66
N GLU A 77 3.42 6.90 10.54
CA GLU A 77 3.37 6.69 11.98
C GLU A 77 1.97 6.24 12.42
N ASP A 78 0.91 6.87 11.91
CA ASP A 78 -0.47 6.47 12.16
C ASP A 78 -0.77 5.04 11.67
N LEU A 79 -0.27 4.68 10.48
CA LEU A 79 -0.39 3.31 9.96
C LEU A 79 0.34 2.30 10.86
N LYS A 80 1.56 2.64 11.30
CA LYS A 80 2.35 1.81 12.21
C LYS A 80 1.59 1.55 13.51
N GLN A 81 0.96 2.58 14.09
CA GLN A 81 0.12 2.43 15.28
C GLN A 81 -1.09 1.52 15.03
N LYS A 82 -1.74 1.62 13.87
CA LYS A 82 -2.85 0.70 13.50
C LYS A 82 -2.36 -0.74 13.39
N TYR A 83 -1.15 -0.97 12.89
CA TYR A 83 -0.59 -2.32 12.79
C TYR A 83 -0.24 -2.90 14.16
N PHE A 84 0.30 -2.08 15.08
CA PHE A 84 0.49 -2.52 16.47
C PHE A 84 -0.82 -2.90 17.17
N LYS A 85 -1.89 -2.12 16.98
CA LYS A 85 -3.22 -2.48 17.50
C LYS A 85 -3.72 -3.82 16.95
N ASN A 86 -3.43 -4.13 15.68
CA ASN A 86 -3.75 -5.45 15.14
C ASN A 86 -2.91 -6.54 15.82
N MET A 87 -1.63 -6.31 16.10
CA MET A 87 -0.80 -7.27 16.85
C MET A 87 -1.33 -7.52 18.27
N GLU A 88 -1.84 -6.50 18.96
CA GLU A 88 -2.46 -6.65 20.29
C GLU A 88 -3.66 -7.60 20.25
N PHE A 89 -4.48 -7.51 19.20
CA PHE A 89 -5.56 -8.48 18.98
C PHE A 89 -5.00 -9.92 18.90
N TRP A 90 -3.97 -10.17 18.08
CA TRP A 90 -3.39 -11.51 17.95
C TRP A 90 -2.68 -12.01 19.22
N ARG A 91 -2.14 -11.11 20.04
CA ARG A 91 -1.52 -11.47 21.33
C ARG A 91 -2.54 -11.85 22.40
N SER A 92 -3.74 -11.26 22.35
CA SER A 92 -4.81 -11.47 23.34
C SER A 92 -5.88 -12.47 22.90
N ARG A 93 -5.84 -12.89 21.63
CA ARG A 93 -6.78 -13.84 21.04
C ARG A 93 -6.59 -15.24 21.62
N THR A 94 -7.69 -15.87 22.02
CA THR A 94 -7.74 -17.31 22.27
C THR A 94 -7.91 -18.04 20.94
N GLU A 95 -6.94 -18.87 20.57
CA GLU A 95 -7.01 -19.63 19.32
C GLU A 95 -8.17 -20.63 19.34
N PRO A 96 -8.98 -20.72 18.27
CA PRO A 96 -10.00 -21.74 18.18
C PRO A 96 -9.34 -23.12 18.07
N THR A 97 -9.94 -24.11 18.73
CA THR A 97 -9.41 -25.48 18.75
C THR A 97 -10.02 -26.38 17.67
N ASN A 98 -11.13 -25.92 17.08
CA ASN A 98 -11.90 -26.68 16.10
C ASN A 98 -12.58 -25.75 15.07
N ASN A 99 -13.08 -26.35 13.99
CA ASN A 99 -13.70 -25.63 12.89
C ASN A 99 -14.96 -24.85 13.30
N THR A 100 -15.74 -25.35 14.26
CA THR A 100 -16.95 -24.67 14.74
C THR A 100 -16.61 -23.40 15.50
N GLU A 101 -15.61 -23.44 16.38
CA GLU A 101 -15.10 -22.26 17.08
C GLU A 101 -14.50 -21.26 16.10
N ARG A 102 -13.72 -21.73 15.12
CA ARG A 102 -13.17 -20.89 14.06
C ARG A 102 -14.26 -20.15 13.30
N ASP A 103 -15.33 -20.84 12.90
CA ASP A 103 -16.40 -20.21 12.11
C ASP A 103 -17.18 -19.17 12.93
N LYS A 104 -17.39 -19.43 14.22
CA LYS A 104 -17.95 -18.44 15.16
C LYS A 104 -17.04 -17.24 15.33
N GLU A 105 -15.74 -17.49 15.48
CA GLU A 105 -14.72 -16.44 15.58
C GLU A 105 -14.68 -15.59 14.32
N TRP A 106 -14.67 -16.21 13.15
CA TRP A 106 -14.67 -15.54 11.86
C TRP A 106 -15.80 -14.52 11.76
N ASN A 107 -17.02 -14.92 12.12
CA ASN A 107 -18.16 -14.01 12.06
C ASN A 107 -18.04 -12.83 13.03
N LYS A 108 -17.40 -13.02 14.19
CA LYS A 108 -17.20 -11.97 15.20
C LYS A 108 -16.05 -11.02 14.86
N ASN A 109 -14.93 -11.57 14.39
CA ASN A 109 -13.64 -10.87 14.24
C ASN A 109 -13.19 -10.76 12.77
N TRP A 110 -14.14 -10.77 11.84
CA TRP A 110 -13.86 -10.84 10.40
C TRP A 110 -12.90 -9.75 9.93
N ALA A 111 -13.02 -8.54 10.49
CA ALA A 111 -12.21 -7.39 10.10
C ALA A 111 -10.72 -7.62 10.38
N GLN A 112 -10.38 -8.21 11.53
CA GLN A 112 -8.99 -8.50 11.90
C GLN A 112 -8.45 -9.72 11.14
N LEU A 113 -9.28 -10.76 11.01
CA LEU A 113 -8.88 -12.03 10.39
C LEU A 113 -8.71 -11.92 8.87
N SER A 114 -9.56 -11.14 8.19
CA SER A 114 -9.53 -10.97 6.73
C SER A 114 -8.25 -10.34 6.20
N ASN A 115 -7.52 -9.56 7.01
CA ASN A 115 -6.24 -8.97 6.61
C ASN A 115 -5.16 -10.01 6.31
N ILE A 116 -5.25 -11.20 6.93
CA ILE A 116 -4.23 -12.25 6.86
C ILE A 116 -4.72 -13.44 6.03
N ALA A 117 -6.04 -13.61 5.94
CA ALA A 117 -6.68 -14.68 5.21
C ALA A 117 -6.61 -14.47 3.67
N SER A 118 -5.42 -14.56 3.10
CA SER A 118 -5.25 -14.47 1.63
C SER A 118 -5.62 -15.77 0.91
N LYS A 119 -5.66 -16.93 1.60
CA LYS A 119 -5.92 -18.23 0.97
C LYS A 119 -6.86 -19.21 1.69
N HIS A 120 -7.18 -19.08 2.99
CA HIS A 120 -7.94 -20.12 3.68
C HIS A 120 -8.93 -19.60 4.73
N ARG A 121 -10.19 -19.37 4.33
CA ARG A 121 -11.33 -19.37 5.28
C ARG A 121 -11.48 -20.73 5.99
N LYS A 122 -10.85 -21.78 5.44
CA LYS A 122 -10.97 -23.17 5.88
C LYS A 122 -9.89 -23.61 6.87
N GLU A 123 -8.93 -22.76 7.22
CA GLU A 123 -7.84 -23.11 8.14
C GLU A 123 -7.89 -22.21 9.38
N ILE A 124 -7.40 -22.75 10.49
CA ILE A 124 -7.24 -21.99 11.73
C ILE A 124 -5.94 -21.21 11.60
N ILE A 125 -6.04 -19.89 11.57
CA ILE A 125 -4.87 -19.01 11.62
C ILE A 125 -4.37 -19.00 13.06
N THR A 126 -3.09 -19.30 13.27
CA THR A 126 -2.44 -19.22 14.58
C THR A 126 -2.14 -17.77 14.95
N ASN A 127 -2.02 -17.50 16.24
CA ASN A 127 -1.61 -16.19 16.74
C ASN A 127 -0.21 -15.82 16.26
N GLN A 128 0.70 -16.80 16.14
CA GLN A 128 2.05 -16.54 15.65
C GLN A 128 2.07 -16.13 14.17
N GLU A 129 1.25 -16.74 13.33
CA GLU A 129 1.08 -16.29 11.94
C GLU A 129 0.55 -14.86 11.89
N GLY A 130 -0.44 -14.55 12.74
CA GLY A 130 -1.01 -13.22 12.83
C GLY A 130 0.00 -12.16 13.25
N ILE A 131 0.74 -12.44 14.32
CA ILE A 131 1.80 -11.57 14.84
C ILE A 131 2.90 -11.37 13.79
N SER A 132 3.35 -12.45 13.13
CA SER A 132 4.43 -12.40 12.14
C SER A 132 4.03 -11.57 10.92
N PHE A 133 2.80 -11.72 10.43
CA PHE A 133 2.27 -10.92 9.33
C PHE A 133 2.30 -9.43 9.64
N TRP A 134 1.77 -9.02 10.81
CA TRP A 134 1.73 -7.60 11.16
C TRP A 134 3.11 -7.04 11.53
N LEU A 135 3.99 -7.84 12.11
CA LEU A 135 5.37 -7.45 12.35
C LEU A 135 6.10 -7.13 11.03
N GLU A 136 5.89 -7.94 10.01
CA GLU A 136 6.45 -7.69 8.68
C GLU A 136 5.89 -6.40 8.06
N LYS A 137 4.59 -6.13 8.25
CA LYS A 137 3.99 -4.85 7.85
C LYS A 137 4.57 -3.65 8.59
N VAL A 138 4.84 -3.77 9.89
CA VAL A 138 5.52 -2.72 10.68
C VAL A 138 6.92 -2.44 10.12
N LYS A 139 7.72 -3.49 9.86
CA LYS A 139 9.06 -3.34 9.28
C LYS A 139 9.04 -2.61 7.93
N GLN A 140 8.05 -2.92 7.08
CA GLN A 140 7.87 -2.24 5.79
C GLN A 140 7.59 -0.75 5.98
N ILE A 141 6.77 -0.37 6.97
CA ILE A 141 6.46 1.03 7.27
C ILE A 141 7.67 1.75 7.86
N GLU A 142 8.42 1.12 8.77
CA GLU A 142 9.65 1.68 9.32
C GLU A 142 10.70 1.93 8.24
N HIS A 143 10.84 0.98 7.30
CA HIS A 143 11.69 1.17 6.14
C HIS A 143 11.24 2.37 5.28
N LYS A 144 9.94 2.51 4.99
CA LYS A 144 9.42 3.66 4.25
C LYS A 144 9.71 4.99 4.96
N ILE A 145 9.54 5.06 6.28
CA ILE A 145 9.89 6.25 7.07
C ILE A 145 11.40 6.54 6.96
N SER A 146 12.25 5.52 6.98
CA SER A 146 13.71 5.69 6.85
C SER A 146 14.14 6.22 5.47
N LEU A 147 13.39 5.92 4.41
CA LEU A 147 13.65 6.46 3.06
C LEU A 147 13.29 7.95 2.94
N ILE A 148 12.37 8.42 3.79
CA ILE A 148 11.92 9.80 3.77
C ILE A 148 12.85 10.69 4.58
N LYS A 149 13.31 10.24 5.75
CA LYS A 149 14.10 11.02 6.70
C LYS A 149 15.42 11.47 6.10
#